data_AF-A0A7C3HZW4-F1
#
_entry.id   AF-A0A7C3HZW4-F1
#
_cell.length_a   1.000
_cell.length_b   1.000
_cell.length_c   1.000
_cell.angle_alpha   90.00
_cell.angle_beta   90.00
_cell.angle_gamma   90.00
#
_symmetry.space_group_name_H-M   'P 1'
#
loop_
_entity.id
_entity.type
_entity.pdbx_description
1 polymer ?
#
loop_
_entity_poly.entity_id
_entity_poly.type
_entity_poly.pdbx_seq_one_letter_code
_entity_poly.pdbx_strand_id
1 'polypeptide(L)'
;MSTVQANFLIPAELLATLRALVPRGKQSEVVTNALKNELRRIQFRKTLEESFGAWEKGTHPELQKGTEQFIRKLRASTRATRKN
;
A
#
# COMPACT_ATOMS: atom_id res chain seq x y z
N MET A 1 1.27 -20.73 8.34
CA MET A 1 0.85 -19.52 9.10
C MET A 1 0.03 -19.98 10.28
N SER A 2 0.37 -19.57 11.50
CA SER A 2 -0.45 -19.84 12.68
C SER A 2 -1.68 -18.93 12.68
N THR A 3 -2.84 -19.48 13.00
CA THR A 3 -4.10 -18.73 13.12
C THR A 3 -4.36 -18.44 14.60
N VAL A 4 -4.57 -17.17 14.95
CA VAL A 4 -4.96 -16.74 16.29
C VAL A 4 -6.41 -16.26 16.24
N GLN A 5 -7.25 -16.72 17.17
CA GLN A 5 -8.64 -16.27 17.26
C GLN A 5 -8.68 -14.86 17.89
N ALA A 6 -9.30 -13.92 17.19
CA ALA A 6 -9.60 -12.59 17.71
C ALA A 6 -11.11 -12.50 17.95
N ASN A 7 -11.51 -11.93 19.09
CA ASN A 7 -12.92 -11.69 19.42
C ASN A 7 -13.28 -10.27 18.98
N PHE A 8 -14.08 -10.15 17.92
CA PHE A 8 -14.63 -8.88 17.45
C PHE A 8 -16.14 -9.00 17.30
N LEU A 9 -16.85 -7.91 17.59
CA LEU A 9 -18.29 -7.85 17.42
C LEU A 9 -18.61 -7.49 15.96
N ILE A 10 -19.37 -8.35 15.30
CA ILE A 10 -19.90 -8.09 13.95
C ILE A 10 -21.40 -7.87 14.07
N PRO A 11 -21.97 -6.82 13.44
CA PRO A 11 -23.41 -6.65 13.34
C PRO A 11 -24.10 -7.89 12.77
N ALA A 12 -25.21 -8.30 13.40
CA ALA A 12 -25.94 -9.51 13.02
C ALA A 12 -26.39 -9.49 11.55
N GLU A 13 -26.80 -8.32 11.04
CA GLU A 13 -27.23 -8.13 9.65
C GLU A 13 -26.09 -8.41 8.65
N LEU A 14 -24.87 -7.95 8.96
CA LEU A 14 -23.71 -8.16 8.11
C LEU A 14 -23.32 -9.64 8.08
N LEU A 15 -23.40 -10.31 9.22
CA LEU A 15 -23.14 -11.75 9.31
C LEU A 15 -24.20 -12.56 8.55
N ALA A 16 -25.47 -12.17 8.63
CA ALA A 16 -26.55 -12.79 7.88
C ALA A 16 -26.32 -12.67 6.37
N THR A 17 -25.95 -11.47 5.91
CA THR A 17 -25.63 -11.20 4.50
C THR A 17 -24.43 -12.02 4.03
N LEU A 18 -23.37 -12.09 4.85
CA LEU A 18 -22.19 -12.88 4.54
C LEU A 18 -22.50 -14.38 4.46
N ARG A 19 -23.37 -14.89 5.34
CA ARG A 19 -23.82 -16.30 5.30
C ARG A 19 -24.72 -16.60 4.10
N ALA A 20 -25.50 -15.64 3.64
CA ALA A 20 -26.34 -15.78 2.45
C ALA A 20 -25.51 -15.82 1.16
N LEU A 21 -24.44 -15.00 1.08
CA LEU A 21 -23.61 -14.88 -0.12
C LEU A 21 -22.45 -15.88 -0.19
N VAL A 22 -21.92 -16.33 0.96
CA VAL A 22 -20.69 -17.12 1.03
C VAL A 22 -20.94 -18.49 1.67
N PRO A 23 -20.59 -19.59 0.97
CA PRO A 23 -20.69 -20.95 1.52
C PRO A 23 -19.94 -21.11 2.84
N ARG A 24 -20.46 -22.00 3.69
CA ARG A 24 -19.78 -22.39 4.95
C ARG A 24 -18.37 -22.90 4.62
N GLY A 25 -17.36 -22.42 5.36
CA GLY A 25 -15.95 -22.75 5.15
C GLY A 25 -15.12 -21.72 4.37
N LYS A 26 -15.74 -20.89 3.51
CA LYS A 26 -15.06 -19.78 2.80
C LYS A 26 -15.24 -18.42 3.47
N GLN A 27 -16.06 -18.35 4.50
CA GLN A 27 -16.39 -17.12 5.22
C GLN A 27 -15.15 -16.48 5.87
N SER A 28 -14.29 -17.30 6.50
CA SER A 28 -13.04 -16.82 7.12
C SER A 28 -12.06 -16.25 6.08
N GLU A 29 -12.00 -16.84 4.90
CA GLU A 29 -11.16 -16.37 3.79
C GLU A 29 -11.65 -15.01 3.27
N VAL A 30 -12.96 -14.87 3.04
CA VAL A 30 -13.56 -13.60 2.60
C VAL A 30 -13.32 -12.50 3.63
N VAL A 31 -13.55 -12.76 4.92
CA VAL A 31 -13.29 -11.80 6.00
C VAL A 31 -11.81 -11.43 6.05
N THR A 32 -10.92 -12.41 5.95
CA THR A 32 -9.46 -12.19 5.95
C THR A 32 -9.03 -11.32 4.77
N ASN A 33 -9.56 -11.57 3.57
CA ASN A 33 -9.23 -10.81 2.38
C ASN A 33 -9.77 -9.37 2.44
N ALA A 34 -11.01 -9.20 2.91
CA ALA A 34 -11.59 -7.89 3.15
C ALA A 34 -10.76 -7.08 4.17
N LEU A 35 -10.39 -7.70 5.30
CA LEU A 35 -9.58 -7.06 6.33
C LEU A 35 -8.19 -6.68 5.81
N LYS A 36 -7.54 -7.57 5.04
CA LYS A 36 -6.24 -7.27 4.41
C LYS A 36 -6.33 -6.07 3.48
N ASN A 37 -7.40 -5.98 2.68
CA ASN A 37 -7.58 -4.88 1.74
C ASN A 37 -7.83 -3.56 2.46
N GLU A 38 -8.68 -3.54 3.48
CA GLU A 38 -8.93 -2.34 4.28
C GLU A 38 -7.69 -1.88 5.05
N LEU A 39 -6.94 -2.80 5.66
CA LEU A 39 -5.68 -2.46 6.32
C LEU A 39 -4.66 -1.87 5.35
N ARG A 40 -4.51 -2.45 4.15
CA ARG A 40 -3.65 -1.86 3.11
C ARG A 40 -4.12 -0.45 2.72
N ARG A 41 -5.42 -0.22 2.60
CA ARG A 41 -5.98 1.09 2.26
C ARG A 41 -5.67 2.14 3.33
N ILE A 42 -5.85 1.79 4.60
CA ILE A 42 -5.52 2.67 5.74
C ILE A 42 -4.02 2.96 5.76
N GLN A 43 -3.18 1.91 5.63
CA GLN A 43 -1.75 2.06 5.60
C GLN A 43 -1.30 2.95 4.44
N PHE A 44 -1.82 2.73 3.24
CA PHE A 44 -1.50 3.53 2.07
C PHE A 44 -1.86 5.00 2.26
N ARG A 45 -3.06 5.31 2.79
CA ARG A 45 -3.45 6.69 3.09
C ARG A 45 -2.48 7.33 4.09
N LYS A 46 -2.15 6.62 5.17
CA LYS A 46 -1.19 7.10 6.17
C LYS A 46 0.19 7.36 5.55
N THR A 47 0.68 6.44 4.72
CA THR A 47 1.95 6.61 4.02
C THR A 47 1.92 7.77 3.05
N LEU A 48 0.81 8.02 2.35
CA LEU A 48 0.68 9.20 1.48
C LEU A 48 0.74 10.50 2.27
N GLU A 49 0.06 10.56 3.43
CA GLU A 49 0.11 11.72 4.33
C GLU A 49 1.52 11.94 4.88
N GLU A 50 2.20 10.89 5.33
CA GLU A 50 3.56 10.94 5.88
C GLU A 50 4.63 11.21 4.80
N SER A 51 4.42 10.72 3.58
CA SER A 51 5.36 10.89 2.46
C SER A 51 5.14 12.21 1.72
N PHE A 52 4.06 12.93 2.02
CA PHE A 52 3.81 14.25 1.46
C PHE A 52 4.87 15.22 2.00
N GLY A 53 5.75 15.69 1.11
CA GLY A 53 6.91 16.52 1.50
C GLY A 53 8.20 15.71 1.75
N ALA A 54 8.19 14.38 1.64
CA ALA A 54 9.42 13.57 1.76
C ALA A 54 10.50 13.96 0.72
N TRP A 55 10.09 14.53 -0.40
CA TRP A 55 10.99 14.99 -1.48
C TRP A 55 11.26 16.50 -1.40
N GLU A 56 11.30 17.08 -0.20
CA GLU A 56 11.66 18.48 -0.01
C GLU A 56 13.13 18.76 -0.34
N LYS A 57 13.38 19.96 -0.91
CA LYS A 57 14.71 20.42 -1.35
C LYS A 57 15.74 20.51 -0.22
N GLY A 58 15.29 20.61 1.03
CA GLY A 58 16.14 20.63 2.22
C GLY A 58 16.76 19.27 2.55
N THR A 59 16.05 18.17 2.25
CA THR A 59 16.49 16.80 2.53
C THR A 59 17.29 16.21 1.37
N HIS A 60 17.05 16.70 0.15
CA HIS A 60 17.65 16.18 -1.09
C HIS A 60 18.31 17.29 -1.92
N PRO A 61 19.58 17.64 -1.65
CA PRO A 61 20.32 18.64 -2.43
C PRO A 61 20.43 18.28 -3.93
N GLU A 62 20.43 16.99 -4.25
CA GLU A 62 20.43 16.46 -5.62
C GLU A 62 19.16 16.77 -6.43
N LEU A 63 18.06 17.09 -5.73
CA LEU A 63 16.76 17.45 -6.33
C LEU A 63 16.52 18.96 -6.36
N GLN A 64 17.48 19.80 -5.97
CA GLN A 64 17.33 21.26 -5.95
C GLN A 64 16.91 21.85 -7.31
N LYS A 65 17.46 21.30 -8.40
CA LYS A 65 17.15 21.72 -9.78
C LYS A 65 15.88 21.09 -10.36
N GLY A 66 15.12 20.39 -9.52
CA GLY A 66 13.90 19.68 -9.88
C GLY A 66 14.15 18.22 -10.27
N THR A 67 13.14 17.38 -9.98
CA THR A 67 13.15 15.94 -10.25
C THR A 67 13.38 15.60 -11.72
N GLU A 68 12.89 16.44 -12.64
CA GLU A 68 13.07 16.24 -14.08
C GLU A 68 14.54 16.30 -14.51
N GLN A 69 15.30 17.30 -14.05
CA GLN A 69 16.73 17.40 -14.35
C GLN A 69 17.52 16.25 -13.74
N PHE A 70 17.15 15.81 -12.55
CA PHE A 70 17.76 14.65 -11.90
C PHE A 70 17.55 13.37 -12.73
N ILE A 71 16.31 13.07 -13.13
CA ILE A 71 15.99 11.91 -13.98
C ILE A 71 16.70 11.99 -15.32
N ARG A 72 16.78 13.18 -15.93
CA ARG A 72 17.49 13.38 -17.21
C ARG A 72 18.98 13.06 -17.09
N LYS A 73 19.64 13.50 -16.01
CA LYS A 73 21.05 13.16 -15.72
C LYS A 73 21.23 11.67 -15.52
N LEU A 74 20.34 11.03 -14.76
CA LEU A 74 20.38 9.58 -14.51
C LEU A 74 20.27 8.77 -15.81
N ARG A 75 19.33 9.15 -16.69
CA ARG A 75 19.16 8.51 -18.00
C ARG A 75 20.38 8.72 -18.91
N ALA A 76 21.00 9.90 -18.86
CA ALA A 76 22.20 10.19 -19.63
C ALA A 76 23.42 9.39 -19.16
N SER A 77 23.60 9.22 -17.84
CA SER A 77 24.72 8.44 -17.30
C SER A 77 24.63 6.95 -17.66
N THR A 78 23.44 6.34 -17.57
CA THR A 78 23.22 4.95 -17.97
C THR A 78 23.43 4.71 -19.47
N ARG A 79 23.17 5.72 -20.30
CA ARG A 79 23.39 5.63 -21.76
C ARG A 79 24.86 5.69 -22.14
N ALA A 80 25.68 6.38 -21.33
CA ALA A 80 27.12 6.45 -21.52
C ALA A 80 27.82 5.13 -21.14
N THR A 81 27.37 4.46 -20.07
CA THR A 81 27.94 3.17 -19.63
C THR A 81 27.61 1.99 -20.54
N ARG A 82 26.55 2.06 -21.35
CA ARG A 82 26.19 1.02 -22.34
C ARG A 82 26.95 1.12 -23.67
N LYS A 83 27.70 2.19 -23.88
CA LYS A 83 28.47 2.43 -25.12
C LYS A 83 29.96 2.07 -25.01
N ASN A 84 30.41 1.64 -23.83
CA ASN A 84 31.75 1.11 -23.60
C ASN A 84 31.72 -0.41 -23.47
#